data_AF-A0A922SE94-F1
#
_entry.id   AF-A0A922SE94-F1
#
_cell.length_a   1.000
_cell.length_b   1.000
_cell.length_c   1.000
_cell.angle_alpha   90.00
_cell.angle_beta   90.00
_cell.angle_gamma   90.00
#
_symmetry.space_group_name_H-M   'P 1'
#
loop_
_entity.id
_entity.type
_entity.pdbx_description
1 polymer ?
#
loop_
_entity_poly.entity_id
_entity_poly.type
_entity_poly.pdbx_seq_one_letter_code
_entity_poly.pdbx_strand_id
1 'polypeptide(L)'
;MLGHMHRLNDESQVWMLTGTGNNLRYVNLTKIYEKLGESICRSLPGLHAITGCDYNPSFFRKAKLKPYKILKKYVEFQQAFMKFGDSKIIEDNIGQQDLYNVIQSFICYLYNVKNINDVDAARLQIFIDSYTVSDVNEAFNRNKLRNFDASSLPPCKSELLQQFLRANYICCIWNNAHLKNPTTYESVNNGRILENDEYHFKWFERDQLPNYVSESLKTVSEAGEEDDVDNDEFREWGSSDDENENVNINDDNEEDF
;
A
#
# COMPACT_ATOMS: atom_id res chain seq x y z
N MET A 1 13.27 -3.28 -12.66
CA MET A 1 13.57 -3.90 -13.97
C MET A 1 12.30 -4.26 -14.72
N LEU A 2 11.45 -5.17 -14.22
CA LEU A 2 10.20 -5.59 -14.91
C LEU A 2 9.30 -4.43 -15.35
N GLY A 3 9.14 -3.39 -14.52
CA GLY A 3 8.32 -2.22 -14.86
C GLY A 3 8.79 -1.39 -16.06
N HIS A 4 10.03 -1.58 -16.54
CA HIS A 4 10.60 -0.87 -17.70
C HIS A 4 10.78 -1.75 -18.93
N MET A 5 10.39 -3.03 -18.88
CA MET A 5 10.51 -3.94 -20.03
C MET A 5 9.76 -3.40 -21.26
N HIS A 6 8.64 -2.69 -21.07
CA HIS A 6 7.88 -2.01 -22.14
C HIS A 6 8.65 -0.95 -22.93
N ARG A 7 9.84 -0.54 -22.48
CA ARG A 7 10.69 0.44 -23.16
C ARG A 7 11.81 -0.20 -23.99
N LEU A 8 11.96 -1.51 -23.91
CA LEU A 8 12.94 -2.24 -24.69
C LEU A 8 12.35 -2.60 -26.06
N ASN A 9 13.21 -2.83 -27.05
CA ASN A 9 12.76 -3.34 -28.35
C ASN A 9 12.16 -4.74 -28.17
N ASP A 10 11.07 -5.04 -28.88
CA ASP A 10 10.33 -6.31 -28.75
C ASP A 10 11.18 -7.57 -29.04
N GLU A 11 12.24 -7.44 -29.83
CA GLU A 11 13.19 -8.52 -30.12
C GLU A 11 14.18 -8.79 -28.97
N SER A 12 14.23 -7.91 -27.96
CA SER A 12 15.21 -7.99 -26.87
C SER A 12 14.88 -9.11 -25.88
N GLN A 13 15.86 -9.96 -25.60
CA GLN A 13 15.74 -11.01 -24.60
C GLN A 13 16.53 -10.64 -23.34
N VAL A 14 15.85 -10.50 -22.21
CA VAL A 14 16.45 -10.06 -20.95
C VAL A 14 16.48 -11.22 -19.96
N TRP A 15 17.69 -11.50 -19.47
CA TRP A 15 17.96 -12.49 -18.44
C TRP A 15 18.67 -11.84 -17.26
N MET A 16 18.34 -12.27 -16.05
CA MET A 16 19.01 -11.84 -14.83
C MET A 16 19.73 -13.03 -14.22
N LEU A 17 21.04 -12.90 -14.02
CA LEU A 17 21.80 -13.81 -13.17
C LEU A 17 21.60 -13.40 -11.71
N THR A 18 21.20 -14.35 -10.86
CA THR A 18 20.96 -14.11 -9.43
C THR A 18 21.41 -15.29 -8.59
N GLY A 19 21.55 -15.09 -7.28
CA GLY A 19 22.09 -16.07 -6.34
C GLY A 19 23.63 -16.07 -6.28
N THR A 20 24.19 -16.93 -5.43
CA THR A 20 25.63 -17.05 -5.19
C THR A 20 26.03 -18.52 -5.04
N GLY A 21 27.24 -18.88 -5.46
CA GLY A 21 27.76 -20.25 -5.37
C GLY A 21 26.87 -21.24 -6.11
N ASN A 22 26.51 -22.34 -5.45
CA ASN A 22 25.65 -23.40 -6.05
C ASN A 22 24.20 -22.96 -6.28
N ASN A 23 23.77 -21.81 -5.74
CA ASN A 23 22.42 -21.27 -5.94
C ASN A 23 22.33 -20.23 -7.08
N LEU A 24 23.41 -20.10 -7.87
CA LEU A 24 23.46 -19.22 -9.02
C LEU A 24 22.49 -19.72 -10.10
N ARG A 25 21.62 -18.84 -10.59
CA ARG A 25 20.57 -19.18 -11.57
C ARG A 25 20.26 -18.02 -12.49
N TYR A 26 19.93 -18.36 -13.73
CA TYR A 26 19.42 -17.41 -14.71
C TYR A 26 17.89 -17.36 -14.64
N VAL A 27 17.35 -16.15 -14.51
CA VAL A 27 15.92 -15.88 -14.54
C VAL A 27 15.59 -15.18 -15.86
N ASN A 28 14.71 -15.80 -16.66
CA ASN A 28 14.21 -15.18 -17.89
C ASN A 28 13.19 -14.10 -17.55
N LEU A 29 13.59 -12.83 -17.63
CA LEU A 29 12.70 -11.72 -17.33
C LEU A 29 11.72 -11.42 -18.46
N THR A 30 12.10 -11.71 -19.72
CA THR A 30 11.19 -11.61 -20.87
C THR A 30 9.98 -12.51 -20.68
N LYS A 31 10.17 -13.79 -20.36
CA LYS A 31 9.06 -14.73 -20.08
C LYS A 31 8.21 -14.32 -18.89
N ILE A 32 8.81 -13.76 -17.85
CA ILE A 32 8.05 -13.24 -16.69
C ILE A 32 7.19 -12.05 -17.10
N TYR A 33 7.75 -11.12 -17.90
CA TYR A 33 7.02 -9.96 -18.41
C TYR A 33 5.85 -10.38 -19.31
N GLU A 34 6.08 -11.29 -20.25
CA GLU A 34 5.02 -11.85 -21.11
C GLU A 34 3.89 -12.48 -20.31
N LYS A 35 4.22 -13.22 -19.25
CA LYS A 35 3.23 -13.89 -18.38
C LYS A 35 2.45 -12.92 -17.50
N LEU A 36 3.09 -11.87 -16.99
CA LEU A 36 2.45 -10.90 -16.09
C LEU A 36 1.69 -9.80 -16.84
N GLY A 37 2.14 -9.46 -18.03
CA GLY A 37 1.61 -8.37 -18.84
C GLY A 37 2.11 -6.99 -18.40
N GLU A 38 2.01 -6.03 -19.33
CA GLU A 38 2.52 -4.68 -19.15
C GLU A 38 1.93 -3.98 -17.92
N SER A 39 0.59 -4.00 -17.76
CA SER A 39 -0.12 -3.29 -16.70
C SER A 39 0.39 -3.66 -15.31
N ILE A 40 0.48 -4.97 -15.02
CA ILE A 40 1.01 -5.47 -13.75
C ILE A 40 2.46 -5.08 -13.59
N CYS A 41 3.30 -5.35 -14.60
CA CYS A 41 4.73 -5.05 -14.51
C CYS A 41 4.99 -3.56 -14.24
N ARG A 42 4.27 -2.66 -14.92
CA ARG A 42 4.39 -1.21 -14.75
C ARG A 42 3.86 -0.69 -13.41
N SER A 43 2.97 -1.43 -12.75
CA SER A 43 2.48 -1.07 -11.41
C SER A 43 3.37 -1.60 -10.27
N LEU A 44 4.26 -2.57 -10.52
CA LEU A 44 5.17 -3.11 -9.49
C LEU A 44 6.09 -2.08 -8.82
N PRO A 45 6.68 -1.08 -9.53
CA PRO A 45 7.49 -0.05 -8.89
C PRO A 45 6.70 0.72 -7.83
N GLY A 46 5.50 1.23 -8.17
CA GLY A 46 4.63 1.94 -7.23
C GLY A 46 4.21 1.07 -6.05
N LEU A 47 3.81 -0.18 -6.32
CA LEU A 47 3.43 -1.14 -5.28
C LEU A 47 4.60 -1.40 -4.32
N HIS A 48 5.80 -1.63 -4.84
CA HIS A 48 6.98 -1.89 -4.02
C HIS A 48 7.36 -0.66 -3.19
N ALA A 49 7.31 0.53 -3.78
CA ALA A 49 7.65 1.76 -3.08
C ALA A 49 6.67 2.05 -1.94
N ILE A 50 5.35 1.90 -2.14
CA ILE A 50 4.37 2.19 -1.08
C ILE A 50 4.32 1.12 0.00
N THR A 51 4.45 -0.17 -0.34
CA THR A 51 4.28 -1.28 0.63
C THR A 51 5.53 -1.61 1.44
N GLY A 52 6.65 -0.98 1.11
CA GLY A 52 7.91 -1.12 1.82
C GLY A 52 9.09 -1.43 0.89
N CYS A 53 10.09 -0.57 0.95
CA CYS A 53 11.40 -0.71 0.31
C CYS A 53 12.48 -0.10 1.23
N ASP A 54 13.74 -0.14 0.82
CA ASP A 54 14.84 0.39 1.63
C ASP A 54 14.70 1.90 1.95
N TYR A 55 13.85 2.61 1.20
CA TYR A 55 13.66 4.06 1.28
C TYR A 55 12.28 4.50 1.79
N ASN A 56 11.38 3.56 2.10
CA ASN A 56 10.02 3.84 2.56
C ASN A 56 9.53 2.69 3.46
N PRO A 57 8.92 2.97 4.62
CA PRO A 57 8.58 1.94 5.61
C PRO A 57 7.54 0.95 5.06
N SER A 58 7.52 -0.23 5.66
CA SER A 58 6.47 -1.22 5.40
C SER A 58 5.28 -1.03 6.34
N PHE A 59 4.11 -1.48 5.90
CA PHE A 59 2.94 -1.56 6.76
C PHE A 59 3.06 -2.76 7.71
N PHE A 60 2.77 -2.55 9.00
CA PHE A 60 2.93 -3.56 10.03
C PHE A 60 2.14 -4.83 9.71
N ARG A 61 2.83 -5.98 9.71
CA ARG A 61 2.28 -7.31 9.37
C ARG A 61 1.56 -7.38 8.01
N LYS A 62 1.85 -6.48 7.06
CA LYS A 62 1.34 -6.57 5.68
C LYS A 62 2.47 -6.95 4.72
N ALA A 63 2.78 -8.24 4.65
CA ALA A 63 3.77 -8.77 3.71
C ALA A 63 3.34 -8.55 2.25
N LYS A 64 4.29 -8.49 1.30
CA LYS A 64 4.09 -8.12 -0.11
C LYS A 64 3.13 -9.01 -0.90
N LEU A 65 2.88 -10.24 -0.46
CA LEU A 65 1.99 -11.16 -1.14
C LEU A 65 0.53 -10.67 -1.15
N LYS A 66 0.01 -10.19 -0.02
CA LYS A 66 -1.35 -9.66 0.08
C LYS A 66 -1.60 -8.44 -0.83
N PRO A 67 -0.81 -7.35 -0.79
CA PRO A 67 -0.99 -6.21 -1.67
C PRO A 67 -0.80 -6.58 -3.14
N TYR A 68 0.09 -7.52 -3.48
CA TYR A 68 0.21 -8.03 -4.85
C TYR A 68 -1.05 -8.78 -5.32
N LYS A 69 -1.64 -9.65 -4.48
CA LYS A 69 -2.92 -10.31 -4.79
C LYS A 69 -4.05 -9.31 -5.02
N ILE A 70 -4.09 -8.23 -4.22
CA ILE A 70 -5.04 -7.12 -4.41
C ILE A 70 -4.79 -6.44 -5.76
N LEU A 71 -3.54 -6.05 -6.06
CA LEU A 71 -3.17 -5.41 -7.33
C LEU A 71 -3.60 -6.23 -8.56
N LYS A 72 -3.36 -7.55 -8.53
CA LYS A 72 -3.75 -8.44 -9.65
C LYS A 72 -5.26 -8.46 -9.91
N LYS A 73 -6.08 -8.27 -8.87
CA LYS A 73 -7.53 -8.42 -8.95
C LYS A 73 -8.24 -7.16 -9.45
N TYR A 74 -7.68 -5.97 -9.19
CA TYR A 74 -8.38 -4.70 -9.44
C TYR A 74 -7.60 -3.84 -10.44
N VAL A 75 -8.18 -3.63 -11.62
CA VAL A 75 -7.56 -2.84 -12.71
C VAL A 75 -7.35 -1.38 -12.33
N GLU A 76 -8.25 -0.81 -11.53
CA GLU A 76 -8.15 0.56 -11.02
C GLU A 76 -6.85 0.77 -10.22
N PHE A 77 -6.50 -0.18 -9.35
CA PHE A 77 -5.24 -0.11 -8.60
C PHE A 77 -4.04 -0.26 -9.52
N GLN A 78 -4.10 -1.09 -10.55
CA GLN A 78 -3.01 -1.18 -11.54
C GLN A 78 -2.80 0.17 -12.23
N GLN A 79 -3.88 0.79 -12.71
CA GLN A 79 -3.83 2.11 -13.35
C GLN A 79 -3.28 3.19 -12.42
N ALA A 80 -3.67 3.18 -11.15
CA ALA A 80 -3.13 4.11 -10.14
C ALA A 80 -1.63 3.88 -9.92
N PHE A 81 -1.21 2.65 -9.66
CA PHE A 81 0.20 2.34 -9.41
C PHE A 81 1.12 2.57 -10.62
N MET A 82 0.59 2.50 -11.85
CA MET A 82 1.34 2.87 -13.06
C MET A 82 1.66 4.36 -13.16
N LYS A 83 0.91 5.22 -12.45
CA LYS A 83 1.10 6.69 -12.45
C LYS A 83 2.15 7.15 -11.44
N PHE A 84 2.62 6.26 -10.55
CA PHE A 84 3.66 6.61 -9.58
C PHE A 84 4.94 7.05 -10.29
N GLY A 85 5.49 8.20 -9.90
CA GLY A 85 6.71 8.76 -10.45
C GLY A 85 6.56 9.44 -11.81
N ASP A 86 5.34 9.62 -12.31
CA ASP A 86 5.08 10.43 -13.51
C ASP A 86 5.21 11.92 -13.15
N SER A 87 6.11 12.63 -13.85
CA SER A 87 6.37 14.06 -13.61
C SER A 87 5.10 14.91 -13.76
N LYS A 88 4.22 14.56 -14.71
CA LYS A 88 2.96 15.29 -14.92
C LYS A 88 2.03 15.17 -13.72
N ILE A 89 2.04 14.03 -13.05
CA ILE A 89 1.21 13.78 -11.86
C ILE A 89 1.85 14.39 -10.61
N ILE A 90 3.19 14.45 -10.54
CA ILE A 90 3.90 15.12 -9.44
C ILE A 90 3.62 16.62 -9.45
N GLU A 91 3.58 17.25 -10.63
CA GLU A 91 3.38 18.70 -10.80
C GLU A 91 1.90 19.13 -10.76
N ASP A 92 0.96 18.19 -10.97
CA ASP A 92 -0.48 18.44 -10.92
C ASP A 92 -1.06 18.10 -9.55
N ASN A 93 -1.36 19.13 -8.76
CA ASN A 93 -1.97 18.97 -7.43
C ASN A 93 -3.30 18.20 -7.46
N ILE A 94 -4.13 18.40 -8.50
CA ILE A 94 -5.43 17.72 -8.61
C ILE A 94 -5.20 16.25 -8.94
N GLY A 95 -4.39 15.96 -9.96
CA GLY A 95 -4.02 14.60 -10.34
C GLY A 95 -3.30 13.84 -9.22
N GLN A 96 -2.49 14.51 -8.42
CA GLN A 96 -1.85 13.94 -7.23
C GLN A 96 -2.88 13.58 -6.15
N GLN A 97 -3.85 14.46 -5.90
CA GLN A 97 -4.92 14.21 -4.94
C GLN A 97 -5.83 13.06 -5.38
N ASP A 98 -6.18 12.99 -6.67
CA ASP A 98 -6.98 11.90 -7.23
C ASP A 98 -6.24 10.56 -7.13
N LEU A 99 -4.95 10.55 -7.45
CA LEU A 99 -4.11 9.37 -7.27
C LEU A 99 -4.07 8.95 -5.79
N TYR A 100 -3.90 9.92 -4.88
CA TYR A 100 -3.88 9.67 -3.45
C TYR A 100 -5.20 9.07 -2.93
N ASN A 101 -6.35 9.52 -3.45
CA ASN A 101 -7.66 8.95 -3.12
C ASN A 101 -7.77 7.47 -3.50
N VAL A 102 -7.29 7.08 -4.68
CA VAL A 102 -7.26 5.66 -5.08
C VAL A 102 -6.31 4.84 -4.20
N ILE A 103 -5.20 5.44 -3.75
CA ILE A 103 -4.26 4.78 -2.84
C ILE A 103 -4.86 4.60 -1.44
N GLN A 104 -5.64 5.55 -0.93
CA GLN A 104 -6.40 5.37 0.31
C GLN A 104 -7.35 4.17 0.20
N SER A 105 -8.12 4.05 -0.89
CA SER A 105 -8.95 2.87 -1.16
C SER A 105 -8.14 1.57 -1.19
N PHE A 106 -6.99 1.55 -1.86
CA PHE A 106 -6.10 0.38 -1.88
C PHE A 106 -5.64 -0.02 -0.48
N ILE A 107 -5.30 0.94 0.38
CA ILE A 107 -4.92 0.68 1.77
C ILE A 107 -6.11 0.16 2.58
N CYS A 108 -7.32 0.68 2.39
CA CYS A 108 -8.53 0.14 3.03
C CYS A 108 -8.74 -1.34 2.64
N TYR A 109 -8.54 -1.70 1.36
CA TYR A 109 -8.55 -3.10 0.92
C TYR A 109 -7.46 -3.95 1.59
N LEU A 110 -6.26 -3.41 1.76
CA LEU A 110 -5.15 -4.10 2.43
C LEU A 110 -5.45 -4.41 3.91
N TYR A 111 -6.27 -3.59 4.55
CA TYR A 111 -6.74 -3.76 5.92
C TYR A 111 -8.12 -4.44 6.03
N ASN A 112 -8.64 -4.98 4.92
CA ASN A 112 -9.92 -5.70 4.83
C ASN A 112 -11.18 -4.84 5.00
N VAL A 113 -11.09 -3.51 4.88
CA VAL A 113 -12.22 -2.58 5.01
C VAL A 113 -12.63 -2.05 3.63
N LYS A 114 -13.13 -2.95 2.77
CA LYS A 114 -13.24 -2.70 1.32
C LYS A 114 -14.29 -1.66 0.90
N ASN A 115 -15.27 -1.39 1.76
CA ASN A 115 -16.35 -0.44 1.46
C ASN A 115 -16.00 1.01 1.84
N ILE A 116 -14.81 1.21 2.42
CA ILE A 116 -14.33 2.53 2.83
C ILE A 116 -13.16 2.90 1.93
N ASN A 117 -13.11 4.18 1.53
CA ASN A 117 -12.07 4.77 0.68
C ASN A 117 -11.23 5.84 1.39
N ASP A 118 -11.53 6.15 2.64
CA ASP A 118 -10.76 7.05 3.50
C ASP A 118 -10.12 6.26 4.66
N VAL A 119 -8.82 6.39 4.83
CA VAL A 119 -8.09 5.58 5.84
C VAL A 119 -8.38 5.99 7.28
N ASP A 120 -8.77 7.24 7.55
CA ASP A 120 -9.16 7.65 8.90
C ASP A 120 -10.53 7.06 9.25
N ALA A 121 -11.47 7.03 8.30
CA ALA A 121 -12.72 6.29 8.46
C ALA A 121 -12.48 4.79 8.65
N ALA A 122 -11.54 4.19 7.92
CA ALA A 122 -11.19 2.77 8.09
C ALA A 122 -10.56 2.49 9.47
N ARG A 123 -9.73 3.41 9.99
CA ARG A 123 -9.20 3.33 11.35
C ARG A 123 -10.31 3.35 12.39
N LEU A 124 -11.27 4.25 12.24
CA LEU A 124 -12.43 4.35 13.13
C LEU A 124 -13.26 3.06 13.09
N GLN A 125 -13.55 2.53 11.90
CA GLN A 125 -14.30 1.28 11.76
C GLN A 125 -13.61 0.11 12.47
N ILE A 126 -12.30 -0.09 12.23
CA ILE A 126 -11.56 -1.19 12.87
C ILE A 126 -11.56 -1.02 14.40
N PHE A 127 -11.47 0.22 14.89
CA PHE A 127 -11.58 0.50 16.32
C PHE A 127 -12.97 0.15 16.87
N ILE A 128 -14.04 0.58 16.22
CA ILE A 128 -15.43 0.28 16.61
C ILE A 128 -15.66 -1.24 16.66
N ASP A 129 -15.23 -1.95 15.62
CA ASP A 129 -15.35 -3.40 15.51
C ASP A 129 -14.58 -4.11 16.66
N SER A 130 -13.37 -3.62 16.96
CA SER A 130 -12.53 -4.18 18.04
C SER A 130 -13.05 -3.86 19.43
N TYR A 131 -13.66 -2.69 19.60
CA TYR A 131 -14.24 -2.24 20.86
C TYR A 131 -15.60 -2.91 21.13
N THR A 132 -16.23 -3.50 20.10
CA THR A 132 -17.57 -4.10 20.13
C THR A 132 -18.60 -3.13 20.73
N VAL A 133 -18.70 -1.93 20.15
CA VAL A 133 -19.67 -0.92 20.57
C VAL A 133 -21.07 -1.53 20.52
N SER A 134 -21.78 -1.54 21.66
CA SER A 134 -23.16 -2.02 21.74
C SER A 134 -24.17 -0.87 21.72
N ASP A 135 -23.76 0.30 22.21
CA ASP A 135 -24.50 1.56 22.18
C ASP A 135 -23.50 2.69 21.90
N VAL A 136 -23.75 3.51 20.89
CA VAL A 136 -22.87 4.64 20.51
C VAL A 136 -22.76 5.71 21.60
N ASN A 137 -23.70 5.75 22.54
CA ASN A 137 -23.70 6.68 23.68
C ASN A 137 -23.07 6.08 24.94
N GLU A 138 -22.56 4.84 24.90
CA GLU A 138 -21.96 4.24 26.08
C GLU A 138 -20.66 4.96 26.50
N ALA A 139 -20.43 5.06 27.81
CA ALA A 139 -19.17 5.59 28.30
C ALA A 139 -18.01 4.67 27.91
N PHE A 140 -16.90 5.27 27.46
CA PHE A 140 -15.71 4.52 27.08
C PHE A 140 -15.22 3.62 28.23
N ASN A 141 -15.18 2.31 27.97
CA ASN A 141 -14.72 1.31 28.91
C ASN A 141 -13.53 0.55 28.33
N ARG A 142 -12.33 0.90 28.80
CA ARG A 142 -11.07 0.26 28.38
C ARG A 142 -11.08 -1.26 28.52
N ASN A 143 -11.85 -1.82 29.45
CA ASN A 143 -11.90 -3.27 29.65
C ASN A 143 -12.56 -4.02 28.48
N LYS A 144 -13.32 -3.33 27.62
CA LYS A 144 -13.86 -3.90 26.37
C LYS A 144 -12.78 -4.08 25.29
N LEU A 145 -11.73 -3.25 25.31
CA LEU A 145 -10.58 -3.38 24.40
C LEU A 145 -9.66 -4.51 24.84
N ARG A 146 -10.00 -5.75 24.46
CA ARG A 146 -9.13 -6.91 24.70
C ARG A 146 -8.18 -7.10 23.52
N ASN A 147 -6.88 -7.18 23.79
CA ASN A 147 -5.82 -7.47 22.82
C ASN A 147 -5.77 -6.52 21.61
N PHE A 148 -6.20 -5.27 21.77
CA PHE A 148 -6.11 -4.27 20.71
C PHE A 148 -4.67 -3.77 20.54
N ASP A 149 -4.03 -4.16 19.44
CA ASP A 149 -2.74 -3.62 19.02
C ASP A 149 -2.98 -2.49 18.03
N ALA A 150 -2.75 -1.24 18.45
CA ALA A 150 -2.93 -0.07 17.60
C ALA A 150 -2.04 -0.10 16.33
N SER A 151 -0.93 -0.86 16.35
CA SER A 151 -0.06 -1.07 15.17
C SER A 151 -0.76 -1.86 14.06
N SER A 152 -1.87 -2.54 14.37
CA SER A 152 -2.69 -3.28 13.40
C SER A 152 -3.64 -2.40 12.60
N LEU A 153 -3.80 -1.12 12.98
CA LEU A 153 -4.57 -0.13 12.23
C LEU A 153 -3.84 0.30 10.94
N PRO A 154 -4.57 0.75 9.91
CA PRO A 154 -3.96 1.45 8.79
C PRO A 154 -3.32 2.76 9.28
N PRO A 155 -2.29 3.28 8.58
CA PRO A 155 -1.78 4.63 8.87
C PRO A 155 -2.92 5.66 8.83
N CYS A 156 -2.82 6.72 9.62
CA CYS A 156 -3.74 7.84 9.45
C CYS A 156 -3.49 8.53 8.11
N LYS A 157 -4.44 9.36 7.67
CA LYS A 157 -4.37 10.05 6.38
C LYS A 157 -3.13 10.91 6.23
N SER A 158 -2.65 11.53 7.30
CA SER A 158 -1.43 12.35 7.25
C SER A 158 -0.16 11.50 7.14
N GLU A 159 -0.06 10.39 7.88
CA GLU A 159 1.06 9.45 7.75
C GLU A 159 1.12 8.81 6.36
N LEU A 160 -0.03 8.37 5.85
CA LEU A 160 -0.14 7.77 4.53
C LEU A 160 0.21 8.77 3.44
N LEU A 161 -0.16 10.05 3.59
CA LEU A 161 0.21 11.10 2.64
C LEU A 161 1.72 11.22 2.53
N GLN A 162 2.45 11.28 3.65
CA GLN A 162 3.90 11.37 3.61
C GLN A 162 4.55 10.12 3.00
N GLN A 163 4.00 8.93 3.29
CA GLN A 163 4.46 7.67 2.70
C GLN A 163 4.19 7.60 1.20
N PHE A 164 3.05 8.13 0.75
CA PHE A 164 2.69 8.29 -0.65
C PHE A 164 3.64 9.23 -1.38
N LEU A 165 3.92 10.42 -0.81
CA LEU A 165 4.85 11.39 -1.38
C LEU A 165 6.25 10.80 -1.55
N ARG A 166 6.77 10.09 -0.52
CA ARG A 166 8.05 9.37 -0.60
C ARG A 166 8.02 8.33 -1.71
N ALA A 167 6.98 7.49 -1.75
CA ALA A 167 6.86 6.45 -2.76
C ALA A 167 6.81 7.02 -4.18
N ASN A 168 6.08 8.13 -4.38
CA ASN A 168 5.97 8.80 -5.66
C ASN A 168 7.33 9.36 -6.13
N TYR A 169 8.09 9.98 -5.22
CA TYR A 169 9.44 10.46 -5.48
C TYR A 169 10.43 9.32 -5.81
N ILE A 170 10.40 8.24 -5.03
CA ILE A 170 11.23 7.04 -5.28
C ILE A 170 10.93 6.46 -6.66
N CYS A 171 9.66 6.35 -7.02
CA CYS A 171 9.25 5.87 -8.34
C CYS A 171 9.69 6.82 -9.45
N CYS A 172 9.74 8.13 -9.23
CA CYS A 172 10.29 9.06 -10.22
C CYS A 172 11.74 8.71 -10.57
N ILE A 173 12.57 8.47 -9.54
CA ILE A 173 13.96 8.03 -9.74
C ILE A 173 14.02 6.70 -10.47
N TRP A 174 13.26 5.69 -10.02
CA TRP A 174 13.27 4.37 -10.63
C TRP A 174 12.81 4.40 -12.09
N ASN A 175 11.79 5.19 -12.39
CA ASN A 175 11.25 5.35 -13.74
C ASN A 175 12.22 6.01 -14.71
N ASN A 176 13.15 6.79 -14.18
CA ASN A 176 14.11 7.58 -14.92
C ASN A 176 15.55 7.10 -14.70
N ALA A 177 15.75 5.90 -14.16
CA ALA A 177 17.08 5.34 -13.88
C ALA A 177 17.97 5.15 -15.12
N HIS A 178 17.40 5.28 -16.32
CA HIS A 178 18.11 5.28 -17.60
C HIS A 178 18.70 6.66 -17.97
N LEU A 179 18.31 7.72 -17.26
CA LEU A 179 18.83 9.07 -17.45
C LEU A 179 20.05 9.31 -16.54
N LYS A 180 20.97 10.17 -16.99
CA LYS A 180 22.12 10.60 -16.17
C LYS A 180 21.68 11.27 -14.87
N ASN A 181 20.62 12.08 -14.94
CA ASN A 181 19.97 12.72 -13.79
C ASN A 181 18.53 12.18 -13.72
N PRO A 182 18.24 11.18 -12.87
CA PRO A 182 16.92 10.53 -12.84
C PRO A 182 15.78 11.41 -12.33
N THR A 183 16.07 12.49 -11.64
CA THR A 183 15.03 13.41 -11.13
C THR A 183 15.57 14.82 -11.05
N THR A 184 14.70 15.80 -11.29
CA THR A 184 14.93 17.21 -10.97
C THR A 184 14.19 17.64 -9.70
N TYR A 185 13.38 16.76 -9.11
CA TYR A 185 12.67 17.02 -7.88
C TYR A 185 13.60 16.87 -6.68
N GLU A 186 13.40 17.73 -5.69
CA GLU A 186 14.07 17.60 -4.40
C GLU A 186 13.39 16.54 -3.55
N SER A 187 14.18 15.85 -2.72
CA SER A 187 13.61 14.88 -1.78
C SER A 187 12.90 15.56 -0.59
N VAL A 188 13.29 16.80 -0.27
CA VAL A 188 12.60 17.66 0.71
C VAL A 188 11.18 17.93 0.21
N ASN A 189 10.19 17.92 1.10
CA ASN A 189 8.76 18.03 0.79
C ASN A 189 8.13 16.83 0.07
N ASN A 190 8.92 15.81 -0.32
CA ASN A 190 8.41 14.52 -0.77
C ASN A 190 8.43 13.49 0.37
N GLY A 191 7.85 13.89 1.52
CA GLY A 191 7.84 13.12 2.76
C GLY A 191 9.20 12.98 3.45
N ARG A 192 10.13 13.90 3.17
CA ARG A 192 11.39 14.08 3.91
C ARG A 192 11.58 15.53 4.31
N ILE A 193 12.37 15.71 5.36
CA ILE A 193 12.88 16.99 5.85
C ILE A 193 14.41 16.93 5.92
N LEU A 194 15.05 18.09 5.82
CA LEU A 194 16.49 18.25 5.97
C LEU A 194 16.76 18.90 7.33
N GLU A 195 17.40 18.18 8.23
CA GLU A 195 17.79 18.67 9.56
C GLU A 195 19.27 18.34 9.78
N ASN A 196 20.08 19.32 10.18
CA ASN A 196 21.52 19.15 10.42
C ASN A 196 22.27 18.47 9.25
N ASP A 197 21.96 18.85 8.01
CA ASP A 197 22.49 18.25 6.77
C ASP A 197 22.17 16.76 6.56
N GLU A 198 21.23 16.21 7.33
CA GLU A 198 20.75 14.84 7.21
C GLU A 198 19.27 14.79 6.79
N TYR A 199 18.93 13.79 5.97
CA TYR A 199 17.56 13.57 5.52
C TYR A 199 16.81 12.68 6.50
N HIS A 200 15.74 13.22 7.10
CA HIS A 200 14.84 12.48 7.96
C HIS A 200 13.48 12.29 7.30
N PHE A 201 12.76 11.23 7.69
CA PHE A 201 11.39 11.05 7.26
C PHE A 201 10.50 12.08 7.94
N LYS A 202 9.70 12.77 7.12
CA LYS A 202 8.55 13.49 7.61
C LYS A 202 7.46 12.45 7.87
N TRP A 203 7.31 12.00 9.10
CA TRP A 203 6.37 10.92 9.42
C TRP A 203 4.91 11.37 9.34
N PHE A 204 4.65 12.59 9.79
CA PHE A 204 3.31 13.11 9.98
C PHE A 204 3.36 14.64 9.95
N GLU A 205 2.27 15.25 9.51
CA GLU A 205 1.98 16.67 9.67
C GLU A 205 0.69 16.83 10.49
N ARG A 206 0.69 17.80 11.41
CA ARG A 206 -0.33 18.17 12.44
C ARG A 206 0.15 17.85 13.86
N ASP A 207 -0.66 18.21 14.83
CA ASP A 207 -0.46 17.86 16.23
C ASP A 207 -0.74 16.36 16.44
N GLN A 208 0.19 15.66 17.07
CA GLN A 208 0.06 14.22 17.35
C GLN A 208 -1.08 13.94 18.34
N LEU A 209 -1.41 14.92 19.17
CA LEU A 209 -2.49 14.90 20.13
C LEU A 209 -3.29 16.19 19.96
N PRO A 210 -4.63 16.14 20.05
CA PRO A 210 -5.42 17.35 20.12
C PRO A 210 -4.99 18.18 21.33
N ASN A 211 -4.92 19.50 21.16
CA ASN A 211 -4.48 20.40 22.22
C ASN A 211 -5.50 20.42 23.38
N TYR A 212 -6.77 20.17 23.05
CA TYR A 212 -7.86 20.07 24.02
C TYR A 212 -8.78 18.89 23.71
N VAL A 213 -9.28 18.22 24.75
CA VAL A 213 -10.24 17.09 24.62
C VAL A 213 -11.48 17.47 23.81
N SER A 214 -11.91 18.75 23.88
CA SER A 214 -13.03 19.28 23.12
C SER A 214 -12.82 19.25 21.60
N GLU A 215 -11.58 19.22 21.12
CA GLU A 215 -11.28 19.14 19.68
C GLU A 215 -11.60 17.75 19.11
N SER A 216 -11.47 16.69 19.92
CA SER A 216 -11.85 15.32 19.53
C SER A 216 -13.36 15.09 19.47
N LEU A 217 -14.16 15.97 20.08
CA LEU A 217 -15.62 15.81 20.16
C LEU A 217 -16.36 16.44 18.97
N LYS A 218 -15.71 17.32 18.20
CA LYS A 218 -16.34 18.06 17.08
C LYS A 218 -16.54 17.21 15.83
N THR A 219 -15.69 16.20 15.61
CA THR A 219 -15.78 15.29 14.45
C THR A 219 -16.97 14.34 14.50
N VAL A 220 -17.58 14.12 15.68
CA VAL A 220 -18.72 13.22 15.84
C VAL A 220 -20.03 13.88 15.38
N SER A 221 -20.16 15.19 15.52
CA SER A 221 -21.41 15.92 15.21
C SER A 221 -21.63 16.22 13.72
N GLU A 222 -20.62 16.06 12.87
CA GLU A 222 -20.72 16.36 11.42
C GLU A 222 -21.02 15.13 10.55
N ALA A 223 -21.06 13.92 11.12
CA ALA A 223 -21.27 12.66 10.40
C ALA A 223 -22.66 12.02 10.61
N GLY A 224 -23.60 12.74 11.24
CA GLY A 224 -24.85 12.17 11.74
C GLY A 224 -26.11 12.87 11.23
N GLU A 225 -26.26 13.06 9.92
CA GLU A 225 -27.57 13.28 9.30
C GLU A 225 -27.60 12.53 7.97
N GLU A 226 -28.07 11.27 7.97
CA GLU A 226 -28.92 10.67 6.92
C GLU A 226 -29.30 9.22 7.30
N ASP A 227 -30.55 9.09 7.75
CA ASP A 227 -31.53 7.99 7.66
C ASP A 227 -31.15 6.53 7.99
N ASP A 228 -31.75 6.07 9.09
CA ASP A 228 -31.95 4.68 9.51
C ASP A 228 -32.64 3.83 8.43
N VAL A 229 -32.00 2.73 8.02
CA VAL A 229 -32.71 1.53 7.57
C VAL A 229 -32.03 0.29 8.15
N ASP A 230 -32.69 -0.30 9.13
CA ASP A 230 -32.43 -1.61 9.71
C ASP A 230 -32.27 -2.70 8.62
N ASN A 231 -31.18 -3.47 8.71
CA ASN A 231 -31.25 -4.89 8.37
C ASN A 231 -30.15 -5.67 9.09
N ASP A 232 -30.57 -6.33 10.17
CA ASP A 232 -29.83 -7.36 10.88
C ASP A 232 -29.53 -8.56 9.97
N GLU A 233 -28.25 -8.77 9.65
CA GLU A 233 -27.73 -10.12 9.38
C GLU A 233 -26.36 -10.30 10.06
N PHE A 234 -26.42 -10.89 11.24
CA PHE A 234 -25.28 -11.40 11.99
C PHE A 234 -24.44 -12.35 11.13
N ARG A 235 -23.21 -11.94 10.77
CA ARG A 235 -22.21 -12.81 10.14
C ARG A 235 -21.11 -13.14 11.13
N GLU A 236 -21.15 -14.38 11.59
CA GLU A 236 -20.15 -15.01 12.44
C GLU A 236 -18.82 -15.13 11.68
N TRP A 237 -17.77 -14.45 12.13
CA TRP A 237 -16.43 -14.58 11.56
C TRP A 237 -15.60 -15.55 12.42
N GLY A 238 -15.56 -16.80 11.98
CA GLY A 238 -14.56 -17.77 12.43
C GLY A 238 -13.17 -17.37 11.94
N SER A 239 -12.30 -17.00 12.88
CA SER A 239 -10.86 -16.97 12.64
C SER A 239 -10.37 -18.42 12.63
N SER A 240 -10.03 -18.93 11.45
CA SER A 240 -9.20 -20.13 11.31
C SER A 240 -8.00 -19.77 10.45
N ASP A 241 -6.92 -19.39 11.13
CA ASP A 241 -5.57 -19.53 10.59
C ASP A 241 -5.27 -21.02 10.55
N ASP A 242 -5.37 -21.63 9.36
CA ASP A 242 -4.70 -22.90 9.06
C ASP A 242 -3.73 -22.65 7.91
N GLU A 243 -2.48 -22.36 8.29
CA GLU A 243 -1.33 -22.53 7.42
C GLU A 243 -1.10 -24.02 7.20
N ASN A 244 -1.48 -24.55 6.04
CA ASN A 244 -0.93 -25.79 5.50
C ASN A 244 -1.10 -25.85 3.98
N GLU A 245 -0.13 -25.31 3.24
CA GLU A 245 0.13 -25.74 1.86
C GLU A 245 1.50 -26.43 1.81
N ASN A 246 1.50 -27.74 2.05
CA ASN A 246 2.55 -28.61 1.53
C ASN A 246 2.42 -28.66 0.01
N VAL A 247 3.23 -27.86 -0.69
CA VAL A 247 3.44 -28.03 -2.12
C VAL A 247 4.45 -29.15 -2.31
N ASN A 248 3.97 -30.39 -2.49
CA ASN A 248 4.75 -31.46 -3.09
C ASN A 248 4.99 -31.11 -4.57
N ILE A 249 6.22 -30.73 -4.89
CA ILE A 249 6.72 -30.77 -6.26
C ILE A 249 7.23 -32.20 -6.45
N ASN A 250 6.37 -33.07 -6.99
CA ASN A 250 6.86 -34.32 -7.56
C ASN A 250 7.50 -34.00 -8.91
N ASP A 251 8.81 -34.23 -8.96
CA ASP A 251 9.51 -34.67 -10.16
C ASP A 251 8.80 -35.91 -10.69
N ASP A 252 8.36 -35.87 -11.94
CA ASP A 252 8.27 -37.06 -12.78
C ASP A 252 8.96 -36.72 -14.11
N ASN A 253 10.24 -37.08 -14.17
CA ASN A 253 10.83 -37.55 -15.40
C ASN A 253 10.16 -38.87 -15.74
N GLU A 254 9.59 -39.00 -16.92
CA GLU A 254 9.66 -40.28 -17.63
C GLU A 254 9.72 -40.01 -19.14
N GLU A 255 10.75 -40.60 -19.72
CA GLU A 255 11.06 -40.70 -21.14
C GLU A 255 9.92 -41.41 -21.88
N ASP A 256 9.67 -41.05 -23.15
CA ASP A 256 9.41 -42.03 -24.19
C ASP A 256 9.51 -41.41 -25.60
N PHE A 257 10.51 -41.91 -26.34
CA PHE A 257 10.81 -41.86 -27.79
C PHE A 257 11.16 -40.53 -28.50
#